data_AF-A0A3D5L3B9-F1
#
_entry.id   AF-A0A3D5L3B9-F1
#
_cell.length_a   1.000
_cell.length_b   1.000
_cell.length_c   1.000
_cell.angle_alpha   90.00
_cell.angle_beta   90.00
_cell.angle_gamma   90.00
#
_symmetry.space_group_name_H-M   'P 1'
#
loop_
_entity.id
_entity.type
_entity.pdbx_description
1 polymer ?
#
loop_
_entity_poly.entity_id
_entity_poly.type
_entity_poly.pdbx_seq_one_letter_code
_entity_poly.pdbx_strand_id
1 'polypeptide(L)'
;MALRIDAKDGLYSAADDPQAKEHKLFEKRIPAFLEDRLCNRDLEQFLDHLADCPQCRDELSIQYLVYEGVPRLETGETFNLQEELGGYVNLERKRLHGRKRLSLLALLFELVTVLAAAAVAILFFLFL
;
A
#
# COMPACT_ATOMS: atom_id res chain seq x y z
N MET A 1 14.38 -35.62 32.16
CA MET A 1 13.40 -35.03 31.23
C MET A 1 13.80 -33.57 31.05
N ALA A 2 14.64 -33.28 30.06
CA ALA A 2 15.13 -31.94 29.77
C ALA A 2 14.58 -31.52 28.40
N LEU A 3 13.91 -30.37 28.36
CA LEU A 3 13.32 -29.77 27.17
C LEU A 3 14.44 -29.46 26.16
N ARG A 4 14.30 -29.99 24.94
CA ARG A 4 15.15 -29.62 23.80
C ARG A 4 14.73 -28.20 23.39
N ILE A 5 15.62 -27.25 23.63
CA ILE A 5 15.57 -25.95 22.97
C ILE A 5 16.09 -26.22 21.55
N ASP A 6 15.19 -26.25 20.58
CA ASP A 6 15.56 -26.27 19.17
C ASP A 6 16.19 -24.92 18.82
N ALA A 7 17.52 -24.88 18.88
CA ALA A 7 18.37 -23.80 18.41
C ALA A 7 18.24 -23.66 16.88
N LYS A 8 17.14 -23.06 16.43
CA LYS A 8 16.93 -22.63 15.05
C LYS A 8 17.13 -21.12 14.88
N ASP A 9 17.87 -20.52 15.81
CA ASP A 9 18.31 -19.12 15.78
C ASP A 9 19.77 -19.10 15.32
N GLY A 10 19.98 -19.27 14.03
CA GLY A 10 21.33 -19.35 13.50
C GLY A 10 21.36 -19.39 11.99
N LEU A 11 21.43 -18.20 11.39
CA LEU A 11 21.91 -17.95 10.03
C LEU A 11 20.88 -18.09 8.89
N TYR A 12 19.84 -17.24 8.90
CA TYR A 12 19.27 -16.76 7.63
C TYR A 12 20.27 -15.75 7.04
N SER A 13 21.14 -16.21 6.14
CA SER A 13 22.11 -15.37 5.45
C SER A 13 21.37 -14.48 4.45
N ALA A 14 21.44 -13.15 4.63
CA ALA A 14 20.88 -12.17 3.70
C ALA A 14 21.47 -12.25 2.26
N ALA A 15 22.49 -13.07 2.03
CA ALA A 15 23.14 -13.25 0.73
C ALA A 15 22.41 -14.26 -0.20
N ASP A 16 21.53 -15.10 0.32
CA ASP A 16 20.80 -16.13 -0.46
C ASP A 16 19.30 -15.81 -0.62
N ASP A 17 18.90 -14.56 -0.37
CA ASP A 17 17.51 -14.12 -0.51
C ASP A 17 17.18 -13.79 -1.99
N PRO A 18 16.30 -14.57 -2.66
CA PRO A 18 15.89 -14.30 -4.04
C PRO A 18 15.20 -12.93 -4.21
N GLN A 19 14.72 -12.32 -3.11
CA GLN A 19 13.97 -11.06 -3.09
C GLN A 19 14.76 -9.88 -2.52
N ALA A 20 16.08 -10.01 -2.32
CA ALA A 20 16.92 -8.95 -1.74
C ALA A 20 16.79 -7.59 -2.48
N LYS A 21 16.47 -7.61 -3.77
CA LYS A 21 16.23 -6.41 -4.56
C LYS A 21 14.88 -5.75 -4.23
N GLU A 22 13.83 -6.54 -4.05
CA GLU A 22 12.49 -6.07 -3.66
C GLU A 22 12.50 -5.51 -2.24
N HIS A 23 13.21 -6.16 -1.31
CA HIS A 23 13.38 -5.66 0.06
C HIS A 23 14.05 -4.28 0.09
N LYS A 24 15.14 -4.10 -0.67
CA LYS A 24 15.81 -2.80 -0.80
C LYS A 24 14.94 -1.74 -1.47
N LEU A 25 14.07 -2.13 -2.40
CA LEU A 25 13.13 -1.21 -3.04
C LEU A 25 12.01 -0.81 -2.07
N PHE A 26 11.51 -1.77 -1.29
CA PHE A 26 10.55 -1.54 -0.23
C PHE A 26 11.09 -0.56 0.80
N GLU A 27 12.27 -0.82 1.37
CA GLU A 27 12.94 0.05 2.35
C GLU A 27 13.05 1.51 1.87
N LYS A 28 13.47 1.71 0.62
CA LYS A 28 13.58 3.04 0.01
C LYS A 28 12.25 3.75 -0.17
N ARG A 29 11.14 3.01 -0.27
CA ARG A 29 9.80 3.55 -0.45
C ARG A 29 9.10 3.86 0.86
N ILE A 30 9.59 3.37 2.01
CA ILE A 30 8.96 3.60 3.32
C ILE A 30 8.78 5.10 3.63
N PRO A 31 9.78 5.99 3.48
CA PRO A 31 9.57 7.41 3.78
C PRO A 31 8.48 8.03 2.89
N ALA A 32 8.51 7.71 1.59
CA ALA A 32 7.48 8.18 0.64
C ALA A 32 6.10 7.58 0.92
N PHE A 33 6.02 6.37 1.48
CA PHE A 33 4.78 5.76 1.95
C PHE A 33 4.22 6.52 3.15
N LEU A 34 5.04 6.72 4.20
CA LEU A 34 4.66 7.41 5.44
C LEU A 34 4.21 8.86 5.21
N GLU A 35 4.74 9.49 4.17
CA GLU A 35 4.39 10.86 3.76
C GLU A 35 3.26 10.92 2.71
N ASP A 36 2.62 9.80 2.35
CA ASP A 36 1.55 9.73 1.33
C ASP A 36 1.98 10.29 -0.06
N ARG A 37 3.24 10.04 -0.45
CA ARG A 37 3.84 10.52 -1.72
C ARG A 37 4.03 9.42 -2.78
N LEU A 38 3.64 8.18 -2.50
CA LEU A 38 3.72 7.10 -3.48
C LEU A 38 2.65 7.25 -4.57
N CYS A 39 3.06 7.07 -5.83
CA CYS A 39 2.13 6.95 -6.94
C CYS A 39 1.30 5.67 -6.80
N ASN A 40 0.06 5.66 -7.31
CA ASN A 40 -0.88 4.54 -7.15
C ASN A 40 -0.28 3.16 -7.53
N ARG A 41 0.53 3.12 -8.59
CA ARG A 41 1.21 1.87 -9.03
C ARG A 41 2.26 1.40 -8.03
N ASP A 42 3.07 2.31 -7.50
CA ASP A 42 4.12 1.98 -6.54
C ASP A 42 3.53 1.65 -5.18
N LEU A 43 2.46 2.34 -4.78
CA LEU A 43 1.67 2.04 -3.58
C LEU A 43 1.07 0.64 -3.64
N GLU A 44 0.52 0.24 -4.79
CA GLU A 44 -0.01 -1.11 -4.99
C GLU A 44 1.07 -2.17 -4.80
N GLN A 45 2.19 -2.05 -5.52
CA GLN A 45 3.32 -2.98 -5.36
C GLN A 45 3.85 -3.02 -3.91
N PHE A 46 3.93 -1.86 -3.26
CA PHE A 46 4.39 -1.76 -1.88
C PHE A 46 3.45 -2.51 -0.92
N LEU A 47 2.14 -2.30 -1.06
CA LEU A 47 1.11 -2.93 -0.23
C LEU A 47 0.98 -4.44 -0.48
N ASP A 48 1.23 -4.90 -1.70
CA ASP A 48 1.21 -6.32 -2.04
C ASP A 48 2.43 -7.03 -1.45
N HIS A 49 3.63 -6.47 -1.60
CA HIS A 49 4.83 -7.01 -0.98
C HIS A 49 4.74 -7.04 0.56
N LEU A 50 4.17 -5.98 1.17
CA LEU A 50 3.94 -5.90 2.62
C LEU A 50 3.00 -7.01 3.14
N ALA A 51 2.08 -7.50 2.32
CA ALA A 51 1.15 -8.55 2.72
C ALA A 51 1.83 -9.92 2.80
N ASP A 52 2.78 -10.17 1.91
CA ASP A 52 3.42 -11.48 1.74
C ASP A 52 4.79 -11.58 2.44
N CYS A 53 5.44 -10.46 2.77
CA CYS A 53 6.77 -10.44 3.37
C CYS A 53 6.75 -9.99 4.86
N PRO A 54 6.94 -10.90 5.82
CA PRO A 54 6.98 -10.56 7.25
C PRO A 54 8.19 -9.68 7.60
N GLN A 55 9.34 -9.88 6.95
CA GLN A 55 10.54 -9.09 7.23
C GLN A 55 10.35 -7.60 6.90
N CYS A 56 9.75 -7.30 5.74
CA CYS A 56 9.43 -5.92 5.37
C CYS A 56 8.31 -5.32 6.22
N ARG A 57 7.42 -6.16 6.77
CA ARG A 57 6.42 -5.72 7.75
C ARG A 57 7.05 -5.29 9.06
N ASP A 58 8.02 -6.06 9.55
CA ASP A 58 8.77 -5.74 10.76
C ASP A 58 9.56 -4.44 10.55
N GLU A 59 10.23 -4.30 9.40
CA GLU A 59 10.96 -3.07 9.04
C GLU A 59 10.04 -1.84 9.00
N LEU A 60 8.90 -1.94 8.33
CA LEU A 60 7.91 -0.85 8.30
C LEU A 60 7.41 -0.51 9.69
N SER A 61 7.19 -1.50 10.56
CA SER A 61 6.72 -1.26 11.93
C SER A 61 7.74 -0.47 12.77
N ILE A 62 9.03 -0.76 12.59
CA ILE A 62 10.12 -0.03 13.26
C ILE A 62 10.16 1.41 12.73
N GLN A 63 10.14 1.62 11.42
CA GLN A 63 10.19 2.97 10.85
C GLN A 63 8.95 3.81 11.18
N TYR A 64 7.78 3.18 11.22
CA TYR A 64 6.54 3.84 11.66
C TYR A 64 6.58 4.24 13.14
N LEU A 65 7.14 3.38 14.00
CA LEU A 65 7.36 3.70 15.42
C LEU A 65 8.29 4.92 15.58
N VAL A 66 9.36 5.02 14.79
CA VAL A 66 10.24 6.20 14.81
C VAL A 66 9.53 7.45 14.29
N TYR A 67 8.72 7.29 13.24
CA TYR A 67 8.02 8.40 12.60
C TYR A 67 6.88 8.99 13.44
N GLU A 68 6.01 8.13 13.99
CA GLU A 68 4.77 8.55 14.66
C GLU A 68 4.73 8.17 16.15
N GLY A 69 5.42 7.11 16.53
CA GLY A 69 5.45 6.62 17.92
C GLY A 69 6.34 7.45 18.85
N VAL A 70 7.57 7.76 18.45
CA VAL A 70 8.51 8.55 19.27
C VAL A 70 7.94 9.93 19.64
N PRO A 71 7.37 10.71 18.69
CA PRO A 71 6.76 12.00 19.03
C PRO A 71 5.58 11.89 20.02
N ARG A 72 4.80 10.80 19.96
CA ARG A 72 3.62 10.61 20.83
C ARG A 72 3.97 10.06 22.22
N LEU A 73 5.09 9.33 22.32
CA LEU A 73 5.63 8.91 23.62
C LEU A 73 6.15 10.11 24.42
N GLU A 74 6.68 11.14 23.75
CA GLU A 74 7.11 12.38 24.38
C GLU A 74 5.93 13.22 24.89
N THR A 75 4.75 13.12 24.27
CA THR A 75 3.54 13.82 24.71
C THR A 75 2.74 13.06 25.77
N GLY A 76 3.11 11.81 26.07
CA GLY A 76 2.46 10.95 27.07
C GLY A 76 1.18 10.27 26.60
N GLU A 77 0.94 10.20 25.29
CA GLU A 77 -0.20 9.48 24.71
C GLU A 77 0.07 7.97 24.63
N THR A 78 -0.99 7.15 24.78
CA THR A 78 -0.89 5.69 24.63
C THR A 78 -0.79 5.33 23.15
N PHE A 79 0.37 4.82 22.72
CA PHE A 79 0.59 4.40 21.33
C PHE A 79 0.49 2.88 21.19
N ASN A 80 -0.54 2.39 20.50
CA ASN A 80 -0.71 0.98 20.14
C ASN A 80 -0.25 0.72 18.70
N LEU A 81 1.01 0.34 18.54
CA LEU A 81 1.66 0.17 17.24
C LEU A 81 0.87 -0.75 16.27
N GLN A 82 0.33 -1.87 16.75
CA GLN A 82 -0.36 -2.83 15.87
C GLN A 82 -1.65 -2.26 15.30
N GLU A 83 -2.41 -1.55 16.13
CA GLU A 83 -3.69 -0.97 15.74
C GLU A 83 -3.50 0.23 14.80
N GLU A 84 -2.59 1.14 15.15
CA GLU A 84 -2.30 2.34 14.37
C GLU A 84 -1.70 2.00 13.00
N LEU A 85 -0.67 1.15 12.96
CA LEU A 85 -0.06 0.72 11.70
C LEU A 85 -1.05 -0.08 10.84
N GLY A 86 -1.83 -0.96 11.47
CA GLY A 86 -2.87 -1.72 10.79
C GLY A 86 -3.94 -0.80 10.19
N GLY A 87 -4.37 0.22 10.93
CA GLY A 87 -5.29 1.25 10.48
C GLY A 87 -4.73 2.04 9.29
N TYR A 88 -3.49 2.50 9.40
CA TYR A 88 -2.77 3.25 8.38
C TYR A 88 -2.67 2.48 7.05
N VAL A 89 -2.16 1.24 7.09
CA VAL A 89 -2.02 0.37 5.92
C VAL A 89 -3.39 0.08 5.27
N ASN A 90 -4.43 -0.14 6.07
CA ASN A 90 -5.78 -0.37 5.57
C ASN A 90 -6.39 0.87 4.92
N LEU A 91 -6.13 2.07 5.46
CA LEU A 91 -6.58 3.33 4.89
C LEU A 91 -5.98 3.53 3.50
N GLU A 92 -4.67 3.34 3.35
CA GLU A 92 -3.98 3.47 2.08
C GLU A 92 -4.44 2.44 1.05
N ARG A 93 -4.68 1.19 1.48
CA ARG A 93 -5.31 0.18 0.63
C ARG A 93 -6.69 0.62 0.15
N LYS A 94 -7.54 1.17 1.02
CA LYS A 94 -8.88 1.67 0.64
C LYS A 94 -8.79 2.86 -0.32
N ARG A 95 -7.86 3.79 -0.11
CA ARG A 95 -7.63 4.95 -1.00
C ARG A 95 -7.26 4.52 -2.41
N LEU A 96 -6.35 3.55 -2.55
CA LEU A 96 -5.97 2.97 -3.83
C LEU A 96 -7.18 2.36 -4.57
N HIS A 97 -7.96 1.53 -3.89
CA HIS A 97 -9.16 0.90 -4.47
C HIS A 97 -10.23 1.94 -4.82
N GLY A 98 -10.41 2.97 -4.00
CA GLY A 98 -11.33 4.07 -4.26
C GLY A 98 -10.96 4.83 -5.54
N ARG A 99 -9.68 5.22 -5.68
CA ARG A 99 -9.18 5.93 -6.88
C ARG A 99 -9.36 5.10 -8.16
N LYS A 100 -9.06 3.79 -8.13
CA LYS A 100 -9.28 2.90 -9.27
C LYS A 100 -10.74 2.81 -9.67
N ARG A 101 -11.65 2.68 -8.70
CA ARG A 101 -13.10 2.63 -8.95
C ARG A 101 -13.61 3.94 -9.56
N LEU A 102 -13.18 5.08 -9.02
CA LEU A 102 -13.55 6.40 -9.54
C LEU A 102 -13.05 6.61 -10.97
N SER A 103 -11.79 6.22 -11.25
CA SER A 103 -11.22 6.30 -12.60
C SER A 103 -11.98 5.43 -13.60
N LEU A 104 -12.36 4.21 -13.21
CA LEU A 104 -13.14 3.32 -14.07
C LEU A 104 -14.56 3.85 -14.31
N LEU A 105 -15.22 4.39 -13.28
CA LEU A 105 -16.54 5.03 -13.42
C LEU A 105 -16.49 6.25 -14.35
N ALA A 106 -15.44 7.07 -14.26
CA ALA A 106 -15.25 8.23 -15.12
C ALA A 106 -15.11 7.80 -16.60
N LEU A 107 -14.31 6.77 -16.87
CA LEU A 107 -14.15 6.21 -18.22
C LEU A 107 -15.47 5.67 -18.80
N LEU A 108 -16.25 4.95 -17.97
CA LEU A 108 -17.57 4.48 -18.40
C LEU A 108 -18.53 5.63 -18.71
N PHE A 109 -18.51 6.68 -17.90
CA PHE A 109 -19.35 7.85 -18.11
C PHE A 109 -18.98 8.57 -19.42
N GLU A 110 -17.69 8.71 -19.71
CA GLU A 110 -17.20 9.28 -20.97
C GLU A 110 -17.66 8.47 -22.19
N LEU A 111 -17.64 7.14 -22.12
CA LEU A 111 -18.15 6.29 -23.19
C LEU A 111 -19.67 6.51 -23.42
N VAL A 112 -20.44 6.60 -22.34
CA VAL A 112 -21.89 6.82 -22.40
C VAL A 112 -22.21 8.19 -23.02
N THR A 113 -21.49 9.26 -22.63
CA THR A 113 -21.72 10.60 -23.18
C THR A 113 -21.39 10.67 -24.66
N VAL A 114 -20.29 10.04 -25.10
CA VAL A 114 -19.90 9.97 -26.53
C VAL A 114 -20.96 9.21 -27.34
N LEU A 115 -21.44 8.05 -26.86
CA LEU A 115 -22.46 7.27 -27.54
C LEU A 115 -23.80 8.03 -27.63
N ALA A 116 -24.21 8.70 -26.56
CA ALA A 116 -25.43 9.51 -26.54
C ALA A 116 -25.33 10.69 -27.51
N ALA A 117 -24.20 11.40 -27.53
CA ALA A 117 -23.96 12.50 -28.45
C ALA A 117 -23.98 12.05 -29.91
N ALA A 118 -23.35 10.90 -30.22
CA ALA A 118 -23.37 10.31 -31.55
C ALA A 118 -24.80 9.92 -31.99
N ALA A 119 -25.59 9.32 -31.09
CA ALA A 119 -26.98 8.98 -31.37
C ALA A 119 -27.82 10.24 -31.68
N VAL A 120 -27.68 11.29 -30.88
CA VAL A 120 -28.37 12.58 -31.13
C VAL A 120 -27.95 13.19 -32.46
N ALA A 121 -26.66 13.18 -32.80
CA ALA A 121 -26.18 13.68 -34.08
C ALA A 121 -26.75 12.88 -35.26
N ILE A 122 -26.77 11.55 -35.18
CA ILE A 122 -27.34 10.67 -36.22
C ILE A 122 -28.83 10.98 -36.39
N LEU A 123 -29.59 11.07 -35.30
CA LEU A 123 -31.01 11.43 -35.36
C LEU A 123 -31.21 12.80 -36.02
N PHE A 124 -30.42 13.80 -35.64
CA PHE A 124 -30.48 15.13 -36.25
C PHE A 124 -30.26 15.07 -37.76
N PHE A 125 -29.25 14.32 -38.24
CA PHE A 125 -29.00 14.15 -39.68
C PHE A 125 -30.08 13.34 -40.42
N LEU A 126 -30.79 12.43 -39.73
CA LEU A 126 -31.87 11.66 -40.35
C LEU A 126 -33.18 12.45 -40.46
N PHE A 127 -33.42 13.40 -39.55
CA PHE A 127 -34.62 14.22 -39.49
C PHE A 127 -34.48 15.60 -40.17
N LEU A 128 -33.27 15.97 -40.59
CA LEU A 128 -32.97 17.18 -41.35
C LEU A 128 -32.89 16.89 -42.85
#